data_AF-A0A8H7SVD2-F1
#
_entry.id   AF-A0A8H7SVD2-F1
#
_cell.length_a   1.000
_cell.length_b   1.000
_cell.length_c   1.000
_cell.angle_alpha   90.00
_cell.angle_beta   90.00
_cell.angle_gamma   90.00
#
_symmetry.space_group_name_H-M   'P 1'
#
loop_
_entity.id
_entity.type
_entity.pdbx_description
1 polymer ?
#
loop_
_entity_poly.entity_id
_entity_poly.type
_entity_poly.pdbx_seq_one_letter_code
_entity_poly.pdbx_strand_id
1 'polypeptide(L)'
;MVRTRNIPCVECRLQRRRCISTSSNKCTRCDRLGRECLKQLKPKDNKLYSDHDFVEGKKLQQQIFDMEQTIYQLETQLKTQSCRTIQNHNHGMREIMITNLEHNWKLQINNGTFQVETGIKNISDLLFMQSNEIPYLSPMSCYNSSFDDEEETKLLMHFSSKSFDGLTPFLTKMLAKYVNQKIKLQDSNYVPDYLLSQPTMIVDHLVSTYFTCYNLLSPLVHENSFMKKYLLLETPLDDLITLCICNRVCGSPCNHIHFTSHDRRAMADYFFEKAYSMILDQFDVPEKRLENVISINMLSRYMNEIFKYKEGDELISIAYQICLDLINEFKYPPQTPSYKYQVDYALFTRHISITMSLRGIMNSLFDRPIDETSNFESKWAIVDDEPEETKRVIKSQNWFWNLFSHSAQRGKEYALSFECIVQFEDVITSAVSTIPNEFRLCNNFKDIQKCVEAIDKTTDQIQLLVFIHFQLFIIGTFSYLIQPVASYDGYDQLCSRVRQRSLENTLDGCRLLIHATRHLSKIEGNKSCLYITSATDLLFGSIDGLLLLLVAHDQHIAKESQFALRACLEDISRINYIQIDQLPVESSPIVSIYEKFIDTTSFDFKYYNRYSKPWYTLMYDLTKYIAKIE
;
A
#
# COMPACT_ATOMS: atom_id res chain seq x y z
N MET A 1 -32.74 29.95 -22.38
CA MET A 1 -32.72 29.64 -20.93
C MET A 1 -31.44 30.19 -20.33
N VAL A 2 -31.54 31.22 -19.47
CA VAL A 2 -30.38 31.81 -18.78
C VAL A 2 -29.97 30.87 -17.65
N ARG A 3 -28.78 30.26 -17.74
CA ARG A 3 -28.20 29.51 -16.62
C ARG A 3 -27.85 30.50 -15.50
N THR A 4 -28.75 30.66 -14.53
CA THR A 4 -28.46 31.39 -13.29
C THR A 4 -27.30 30.71 -12.57
N ARG A 5 -26.21 31.45 -12.32
CA ARG A 5 -25.07 30.94 -11.55
C ARG A 5 -25.56 30.57 -10.14
N ASN A 6 -25.39 29.30 -9.77
CA ASN A 6 -25.78 28.79 -8.47
C ASN A 6 -24.80 29.34 -7.40
N ILE A 7 -25.29 30.21 -6.52
CA ILE A 7 -24.50 30.79 -5.42
C ILE A 7 -24.52 29.79 -4.26
N PRO A 8 -23.35 29.30 -3.79
CA PRO A 8 -23.32 28.38 -2.65
C PRO A 8 -23.81 29.06 -1.37
N CYS A 9 -24.48 28.30 -0.50
CA CYS A 9 -24.83 28.79 0.84
C CYS A 9 -23.57 29.09 1.66
N VAL A 10 -23.72 29.89 2.72
CA VAL A 10 -22.59 30.31 3.59
C VAL A 10 -21.80 29.10 4.07
N GLU A 11 -22.49 28.07 4.54
CA GLU A 11 -21.86 26.86 5.08
C GLU A 11 -21.07 26.09 4.03
N CYS A 12 -21.66 25.82 2.86
CA CYS A 12 -20.95 25.18 1.75
C CYS A 12 -19.77 26.03 1.26
N ARG A 13 -19.87 27.36 1.31
CA ARG A 13 -18.79 28.26 0.91
C ARG A 13 -17.62 28.23 1.91
N LEU A 14 -17.90 28.31 3.21
CA LEU A 14 -16.90 28.23 4.27
C LEU A 14 -16.14 26.91 4.21
N GLN A 15 -16.87 25.82 4.03
CA GLN A 15 -16.32 24.46 3.94
C GLN A 15 -15.81 24.10 2.53
N ARG A 16 -15.86 25.04 1.57
CA ARG A 16 -15.47 24.83 0.16
C ARG A 16 -16.13 23.60 -0.49
N ARG A 17 -17.39 23.29 -0.14
CA ARG A 17 -18.18 22.15 -0.64
C ARG A 17 -19.14 22.53 -1.76
N ARG A 18 -19.48 21.55 -2.60
CA ARG A 18 -20.47 21.72 -3.67
C ARG A 18 -21.87 21.93 -3.08
N CYS A 19 -22.48 23.06 -3.40
CA CYS A 19 -23.84 23.41 -2.98
C CYS A 19 -24.84 23.15 -4.12
N ILE A 20 -25.72 22.16 -3.96
CA ILE A 20 -26.79 21.85 -4.92
C ILE A 20 -28.11 22.34 -4.33
N SER A 21 -28.66 23.42 -4.88
CA SER A 21 -29.96 23.95 -4.42
C SER A 21 -31.06 22.96 -4.80
N THR A 22 -31.87 22.56 -3.83
CA THR A 22 -33.13 21.85 -4.03
C THR A 22 -34.27 22.86 -4.18
N SER A 23 -35.48 22.38 -4.50
CA SER A 23 -36.72 23.18 -4.45
C SER A 23 -37.04 23.62 -3.01
N SER A 24 -36.51 22.93 -2.00
CA SER A 24 -36.51 23.39 -0.62
C SER A 24 -35.57 24.59 -0.43
N ASN A 25 -35.84 25.44 0.56
CA ASN A 25 -34.97 26.58 0.89
C ASN A 25 -33.58 26.17 1.39
N LYS A 26 -33.31 24.87 1.54
CA LYS A 26 -32.01 24.31 1.90
C LYS A 26 -31.27 23.80 0.66
N CYS A 27 -29.98 23.57 0.77
CA CYS A 27 -29.24 22.81 -0.24
C CYS A 27 -29.21 21.35 0.17
N THR A 28 -29.04 20.44 -0.81
CA THR A 28 -29.04 18.98 -0.59
C THR A 28 -28.11 18.58 0.56
N ARG A 29 -26.92 19.21 0.67
CA ARG A 29 -25.94 18.93 1.72
C ARG A 29 -26.42 19.40 3.10
N CYS A 30 -26.81 20.66 3.24
CA CYS A 30 -27.25 21.19 4.53
C CYS A 30 -28.51 20.49 5.04
N ASP A 31 -29.41 20.13 4.12
CA ASP A 31 -30.62 19.37 4.45
C ASP A 31 -30.25 17.98 4.99
N ARG A 32 -29.39 17.24 4.26
CA ARG A 32 -28.87 15.94 4.68
C ARG A 32 -28.15 15.99 6.04
N LEU A 33 -27.35 17.02 6.28
CA LEU A 33 -26.56 17.16 7.51
C LEU A 33 -27.34 17.81 8.66
N GLY A 34 -28.63 18.14 8.47
CA GLY A 34 -29.41 18.86 9.47
C GLY A 34 -28.87 20.26 9.83
N ARG A 35 -28.02 20.85 8.99
CA ARG A 35 -27.41 22.18 9.22
C ARG A 35 -28.28 23.29 8.65
N GLU A 36 -28.16 24.47 9.26
CA GLU A 36 -28.84 25.65 8.75
C GLU A 36 -28.26 26.06 7.39
N CYS A 37 -29.11 26.18 6.37
CA CYS A 37 -28.71 26.55 5.02
C CYS A 37 -28.95 28.03 4.78
N LEU A 38 -28.00 28.87 5.18
CA LEU A 38 -28.07 30.31 4.95
C LEU A 38 -27.73 30.62 3.47
N LYS A 39 -28.76 30.75 2.63
CA LYS A 39 -28.60 31.30 1.27
C LYS A 39 -28.24 32.77 1.40
N GLN A 40 -27.13 33.20 0.80
CA GLN A 40 -26.83 34.63 0.70
C GLN A 40 -27.95 35.27 -0.13
N LEU A 41 -28.83 36.03 0.54
CA LEU A 41 -29.69 36.97 -0.15
C LEU A 41 -28.76 37.87 -0.95
N LYS A 42 -28.95 37.94 -2.28
CA LYS A 42 -28.27 38.96 -3.09
C LYS A 42 -28.42 40.27 -2.32
N PRO A 43 -27.34 41.00 -2.02
CA PRO A 43 -27.48 42.30 -1.38
C PRO A 43 -28.43 43.08 -2.28
N LYS A 44 -29.67 43.30 -1.80
CA LYS A 44 -30.58 44.24 -2.44
C LYS A 44 -29.82 45.56 -2.42
N ASP A 45 -29.80 46.24 -3.56
CA ASP A 45 -29.11 47.49 -3.82
C ASP A 45 -29.31 48.53 -2.70
N ASN A 46 -28.58 48.40 -1.59
CA ASN A 46 -28.37 49.46 -0.63
C ASN A 46 -27.03 50.08 -0.99
N LYS A 47 -27.11 50.99 -1.96
CA LYS A 47 -26.15 52.06 -2.15
C LYS A 47 -25.99 52.79 -0.81
N LEU A 48 -24.88 52.52 -0.13
CA LEU A 48 -24.13 53.42 0.75
C LEU A 48 -22.87 52.67 1.20
N TYR A 49 -22.05 52.24 0.24
CA TYR A 49 -20.62 52.08 0.54
C TYR A 49 -20.08 53.50 0.66
N SER A 50 -19.79 53.91 1.90
CA SER A 50 -19.13 55.17 2.15
C SER A 50 -17.74 55.13 1.53
N ASP A 51 -17.25 56.28 1.04
CA ASP A 51 -15.89 56.46 0.50
C ASP A 51 -14.79 55.96 1.46
N HIS A 52 -15.13 55.75 2.73
CA HIS A 52 -14.27 55.22 3.78
C HIS A 52 -13.83 53.76 3.52
N ASP A 53 -14.72 52.90 2.97
CA ASP A 53 -14.41 51.48 2.74
C ASP A 53 -13.44 51.28 1.55
N PHE A 54 -13.45 52.20 0.58
CA PHE A 54 -12.53 52.16 -0.56
C PHE A 54 -11.12 52.61 -0.17
N VAL A 55 -11.03 53.59 0.74
CA VAL A 55 -9.75 54.05 1.31
C VAL A 55 -9.16 52.97 2.22
N GLU A 56 -9.97 52.29 3.02
CA GLU A 56 -9.52 51.21 3.91
C GLU A 56 -9.12 49.96 3.13
N GLY A 57 -9.85 49.61 2.06
CA GLY A 57 -9.47 48.53 1.14
C GLY A 57 -8.14 48.78 0.43
N LYS A 58 -7.86 50.01 0.00
CA LYS A 58 -6.54 50.37 -0.54
C LYS A 58 -5.43 50.31 0.50
N LYS A 59 -5.73 50.71 1.75
CA LYS A 59 -4.77 50.64 2.86
C LYS A 59 -4.42 49.20 3.22
N LEU A 60 -5.41 48.30 3.21
CA LEU A 60 -5.21 46.87 3.40
C LEU A 60 -4.47 46.22 2.23
N GLN A 61 -4.77 46.59 0.98
CA GLN A 61 -3.99 46.11 -0.17
C GLN A 61 -2.52 46.54 -0.10
N GLN A 62 -2.26 47.79 0.33
CA GLN A 62 -0.89 48.25 0.52
C GLN A 62 -0.20 47.50 1.66
N GLN A 63 -0.89 47.26 2.79
CA GLN A 63 -0.34 46.45 3.89
C GLN A 63 -0.04 45.00 3.47
N ILE A 64 -0.90 44.38 2.67
CA ILE A 64 -0.66 43.03 2.13
C ILE A 64 0.58 43.04 1.23
N PHE A 65 0.68 44.02 0.33
CA PHE A 65 1.84 44.15 -0.56
C PHE A 65 3.16 44.38 0.21
N ASP A 66 3.14 45.24 1.24
CA ASP A 66 4.31 45.49 2.09
C ASP A 66 4.70 44.24 2.89
N MET A 67 3.72 43.45 3.33
CA MET A 67 3.94 42.21 4.05
C MET A 67 4.49 41.10 3.12
N GLU A 68 4.00 40.99 1.89
CA GLU A 68 4.53 40.09 0.86
C GLU A 68 5.98 40.44 0.50
N GLN A 69 6.30 41.73 0.36
CA GLN A 69 7.67 42.22 0.19
C GLN A 69 8.57 41.84 1.37
N THR A 70 8.06 41.98 2.60
CA THR A 70 8.80 41.63 3.83
C THR A 70 9.07 40.13 3.91
N ILE A 71 8.08 39.28 3.59
CA ILE A 71 8.24 37.83 3.54
C ILE A 71 9.28 37.45 2.48
N TYR A 72 9.21 38.04 1.28
CA TYR A 72 10.18 37.78 0.23
C TYR A 72 11.61 38.16 0.65
N GLN A 73 11.78 39.29 1.34
CA GLN A 73 13.07 39.72 1.87
C GLN A 73 13.58 38.77 2.97
N LEU A 74 12.71 38.33 3.88
CA LEU A 74 13.05 37.36 4.94
C LEU A 74 13.42 36.00 4.36
N GLU A 75 12.69 35.50 3.37
CA GLU A 75 13.02 34.26 2.66
C GLU A 75 14.36 34.35 1.94
N THR A 76 14.65 35.51 1.32
CA THR A 76 15.92 35.75 0.65
C THR A 76 17.06 35.81 1.68
N GLN A 77 16.87 36.47 2.82
CA GLN A 77 17.84 36.50 3.91
C GLN A 77 18.07 35.11 4.52
N LEU A 78 17.01 34.34 4.75
CA LEU A 78 17.08 32.96 5.25
C LEU A 78 17.79 32.04 4.25
N LYS A 79 17.52 32.16 2.94
CA LYS A 79 18.27 31.41 1.91
C LYS A 79 19.74 31.79 1.89
N THR A 80 20.06 33.08 2.04
CA THR A 80 21.45 33.57 2.05
C THR A 80 22.18 33.15 3.33
N GLN A 81 21.49 33.13 4.48
CA GLN A 81 22.03 32.62 5.74
C GLN A 81 22.15 31.10 5.74
N SER A 82 21.17 30.34 5.23
CA SER A 82 21.29 28.87 5.09
C SER A 82 22.44 28.48 4.18
N CYS A 83 22.64 29.15 3.04
CA CYS A 83 23.78 28.85 2.17
C CYS A 83 25.13 29.21 2.82
N ARG A 84 25.20 30.26 3.66
CA ARG A 84 26.43 30.65 4.36
C ARG A 84 26.73 29.80 5.59
N THR A 85 25.72 29.38 6.35
CA THR A 85 25.89 28.61 7.59
C THR A 85 26.08 27.11 7.32
N ILE A 86 25.50 26.57 6.24
CA ILE A 86 25.63 25.14 5.90
C ILE A 86 26.94 24.85 5.15
N GLN A 87 27.46 25.77 4.32
CA GLN A 87 28.70 25.53 3.57
C GLN A 87 29.99 25.87 4.35
N ASN A 88 30.00 26.89 5.21
CA ASN A 88 31.25 27.36 5.83
C ASN A 88 31.54 26.85 7.26
N HIS A 89 30.57 26.30 7.98
CA HIS A 89 30.81 25.82 9.36
C HIS A 89 30.88 24.30 9.51
N ASN A 90 30.16 23.54 8.68
CA ASN A 90 30.13 22.08 8.80
C ASN A 90 31.17 21.36 7.95
N HIS A 91 31.64 21.92 6.82
CA HIS A 91 32.69 21.27 6.03
C HIS A 91 34.08 21.50 6.65
N GLY A 92 34.45 22.76 6.91
CA GLY A 92 35.79 23.10 7.44
C GLY A 92 36.11 22.53 8.83
N MET A 93 35.16 22.50 9.77
CA MET A 93 35.40 21.90 11.09
C MET A 93 35.38 20.36 11.06
N ARG A 94 34.59 19.72 10.16
CA ARG A 94 34.59 18.26 9.99
C ARG A 94 35.89 17.78 9.36
N GLU A 95 36.32 18.42 8.28
CA GLU A 95 37.51 17.99 7.53
C GLU A 95 38.78 18.14 8.38
N ILE A 96 38.88 19.21 9.17
CA ILE A 96 40.00 19.45 10.11
C ILE A 96 39.95 18.48 11.32
N MET A 97 38.77 18.06 11.80
CA MET A 97 38.69 17.10 12.90
C MET A 97 38.87 15.65 12.47
N ILE A 98 38.32 15.25 11.31
CA ILE A 98 38.51 13.91 10.74
C ILE A 98 39.98 13.71 10.38
N THR A 99 40.62 14.68 9.72
CA THR A 99 42.07 14.61 9.48
C THR A 99 42.86 14.56 10.80
N ASN A 100 42.51 15.35 11.83
CA ASN A 100 43.18 15.25 13.14
C ASN A 100 42.97 13.90 13.86
N LEU A 101 41.86 13.20 13.60
CA LEU A 101 41.59 11.86 14.16
C LEU A 101 42.35 10.78 13.38
N GLU A 102 42.33 10.83 12.04
CA GLU A 102 43.07 9.92 11.15
C GLU A 102 44.59 9.98 11.38
N HIS A 103 45.13 11.16 11.67
CA HIS A 103 46.56 11.33 11.97
C HIS A 103 46.98 10.75 13.33
N ASN A 104 46.05 10.29 14.17
CA ASN A 104 46.32 9.74 15.49
C ASN A 104 46.01 8.24 15.63
N TRP A 105 45.59 7.58 14.55
CA TRP A 105 45.34 6.15 14.59
C TRP A 105 46.64 5.39 14.40
N LYS A 106 46.99 4.55 15.38
CA LYS A 106 48.15 3.68 15.29
C LYS A 106 47.67 2.25 15.06
N LEU A 107 48.02 1.71 13.90
CA LEU A 107 47.86 0.29 13.63
C LEU A 107 49.08 -0.44 14.20
N GLN A 108 48.85 -1.40 15.09
CA GLN A 108 49.88 -2.30 15.59
C GLN A 108 49.47 -3.74 15.34
N ILE A 109 50.41 -4.55 14.86
CA ILE A 109 50.24 -6.00 14.76
C ILE A 109 51.03 -6.61 15.92
N ASN A 110 50.31 -7.01 16.97
CA ASN A 110 50.90 -7.67 18.13
C ASN A 110 50.41 -9.12 18.16
N ASN A 111 51.34 -10.08 18.15
CA ASN A 111 51.07 -11.52 18.19
C ASN A 111 50.06 -12.02 17.14
N GLY A 112 50.14 -11.48 15.91
CA GLY A 112 49.23 -11.87 14.82
C GLY A 112 47.82 -11.29 14.92
N THR A 113 47.56 -10.38 15.86
CA THR A 113 46.30 -9.66 15.97
C THR A 113 46.47 -8.20 15.58
N PHE A 114 45.54 -7.69 14.78
CA PHE A 114 45.45 -6.27 14.44
C PHE A 114 44.85 -5.51 15.61
N GLN A 115 45.60 -4.56 16.15
CA GLN A 115 45.14 -3.61 17.16
C GLN A 115 45.16 -2.22 16.54
N VAL A 116 44.01 -1.55 16.54
CA VAL A 116 43.87 -0.17 16.10
C VAL A 116 43.69 0.69 17.33
N GLU A 117 44.72 1.47 17.66
CA GLU A 117 44.66 2.42 18.75
C GLU A 117 44.03 3.71 18.21
N THR A 118 42.71 3.84 18.38
CA THR A 118 41.97 5.03 17.99
C THR A 118 42.10 6.07 19.10
N GLY A 119 42.57 7.28 18.82
CA GLY A 119 42.73 8.37 19.80
C GLY A 119 41.44 8.90 20.47
N ILE A 120 40.36 8.12 20.42
CA ILE A 120 39.02 8.37 20.99
C ILE A 120 39.10 8.16 22.49
N LYS A 121 38.81 9.20 23.29
CA LYS A 121 39.01 9.18 24.75
C LYS A 121 37.71 9.05 25.53
N ASN A 122 36.58 9.44 24.93
CA ASN A 122 35.29 9.44 25.59
C ASN A 122 34.14 9.14 24.62
N ILE A 123 32.96 8.86 25.16
CA ILE A 123 31.78 8.48 24.35
C ILE A 123 31.22 9.65 23.54
N SER A 124 31.47 10.90 23.94
CA SER A 124 31.04 12.08 23.17
C SER A 124 31.79 12.18 21.84
N ASP A 125 33.06 11.76 21.80
CA ASP A 125 33.84 11.63 20.57
C ASP A 125 33.17 10.64 19.58
N LEU A 126 32.50 9.59 20.10
CA LEU A 126 31.73 8.60 19.35
C LEU A 126 30.33 9.08 18.95
N LEU A 127 29.63 9.80 19.84
CA LEU A 127 28.28 10.33 19.58
C LEU A 127 28.27 11.37 18.46
N PHE A 128 29.37 12.13 18.29
CA PHE A 128 29.53 13.04 17.15
C PHE A 128 29.63 12.29 15.81
N MET A 129 30.20 11.07 15.81
CA MET A 129 30.23 10.19 14.64
C MET A 129 28.87 9.53 14.34
N GLN A 130 28.01 9.34 15.36
CA GLN A 130 26.67 8.76 15.19
C GLN A 130 25.65 9.69 14.53
N SER A 131 25.95 10.98 14.37
CA SER A 131 25.00 11.94 13.79
C SER A 131 24.70 11.71 12.30
N ASN A 132 25.46 10.83 11.64
CA ASN A 132 25.05 10.10 10.44
C ASN A 132 25.33 8.62 10.70
N GLU A 133 24.36 7.76 10.45
CA GLU A 133 24.50 6.30 10.48
C GLU A 133 25.80 5.90 9.79
N ILE A 134 26.67 5.19 10.50
CA ILE A 134 27.92 4.66 9.96
C ILE A 134 27.54 3.64 8.87
N PRO A 135 27.72 3.94 7.58
CA PRO A 135 27.11 3.16 6.50
C PRO A 135 27.67 1.73 6.39
N TYR A 136 28.88 1.48 6.90
CA TYR A 136 29.50 0.16 6.82
C TYR A 136 28.97 -0.84 7.88
N LEU A 137 28.30 -0.37 8.93
CA LEU A 137 27.77 -1.24 10.00
C LEU A 137 26.36 -1.76 9.71
N SER A 138 25.66 -1.18 8.73
CA SER A 138 24.44 -1.74 8.19
C SER A 138 24.78 -2.47 6.89
N PRO A 139 24.59 -3.79 6.79
CA PRO A 139 24.92 -4.56 5.58
C PRO A 139 24.14 -4.12 4.33
N MET A 140 23.18 -3.20 4.48
CA MET A 140 22.34 -2.64 3.41
C MET A 140 22.60 -1.15 3.14
N SER A 141 23.57 -0.48 3.79
CA SER A 141 23.74 0.98 3.67
C SER A 141 24.74 1.42 2.59
N CYS A 142 25.25 0.50 1.75
CA CYS A 142 26.15 0.85 0.65
C CYS A 142 25.50 1.65 -0.50
N TYR A 143 24.20 1.96 -0.43
CA TYR A 143 23.46 2.59 -1.53
C TYR A 143 23.59 4.13 -1.59
N ASN A 144 24.05 4.79 -0.53
CA ASN A 144 24.04 6.27 -0.44
C ASN A 144 25.42 6.94 -0.57
N SER A 145 26.50 6.21 -0.80
CA SER A 145 27.76 6.86 -1.18
C SER A 145 27.63 7.38 -2.60
N SER A 146 27.60 8.71 -2.74
CA SER A 146 27.84 9.40 -4.00
C SER A 146 28.99 8.73 -4.75
N PHE A 147 28.73 8.38 -6.01
CA PHE A 147 29.64 7.75 -6.97
C PHE A 147 30.82 8.66 -7.34
N ASP A 148 31.56 9.17 -6.36
CA ASP A 148 32.81 9.88 -6.61
C ASP A 148 33.98 8.89 -6.47
N ASP A 149 34.23 8.25 -7.60
CA ASP A 149 35.52 7.97 -8.27
C ASP A 149 36.70 7.25 -7.60
N GLU A 150 36.68 6.89 -6.31
CA GLU A 150 37.86 6.20 -5.74
C GLU A 150 37.49 4.96 -4.90
N GLU A 151 37.48 3.78 -5.55
CA GLU A 151 38.17 2.53 -5.13
C GLU A 151 37.48 1.23 -5.63
N GLU A 152 38.24 0.52 -6.48
CA GLU A 152 38.36 -0.94 -6.62
C GLU A 152 37.13 -1.84 -6.86
N THR A 153 36.99 -2.26 -8.13
CA THR A 153 36.65 -3.64 -8.56
C THR A 153 35.40 -4.33 -7.98
N LYS A 154 34.37 -3.61 -7.54
CA LYS A 154 33.08 -4.27 -7.27
C LYS A 154 32.47 -4.77 -8.58
N LEU A 155 32.15 -6.06 -8.63
CA LEU A 155 31.57 -6.75 -9.79
C LEU A 155 30.14 -6.28 -10.03
N LEU A 156 29.99 -5.12 -10.67
CA LEU A 156 28.71 -4.44 -10.85
C LEU A 156 27.92 -5.09 -12.00
N MET A 157 26.76 -5.65 -11.69
CA MET A 157 25.79 -6.16 -12.66
C MET A 157 24.62 -5.20 -12.78
N HIS A 158 24.26 -4.85 -14.00
CA HIS A 158 23.02 -4.13 -14.26
C HIS A 158 21.88 -5.12 -14.47
N PHE A 159 20.72 -4.86 -13.88
CA PHE A 159 19.54 -5.67 -14.12
C PHE A 159 18.61 -4.87 -15.01
N SER A 160 18.42 -5.34 -16.24
CA SER A 160 17.47 -4.69 -17.13
C SER A 160 16.07 -5.07 -16.70
N SER A 161 15.31 -4.09 -16.22
CA SER A 161 13.85 -4.16 -16.27
C SER A 161 13.38 -3.83 -17.70
N LYS A 162 13.99 -4.41 -18.73
CA LYS A 162 13.60 -4.19 -20.14
C LYS A 162 12.20 -4.77 -20.32
N SER A 163 11.26 -3.88 -20.04
CA SER A 163 9.82 -3.87 -20.22
C SER A 163 9.33 -4.88 -21.26
N PHE A 164 8.39 -5.73 -20.85
CA PHE A 164 7.17 -6.19 -21.56
C PHE A 164 6.73 -7.60 -21.18
N ASP A 165 7.59 -8.41 -20.55
CA ASP A 165 7.33 -9.86 -20.42
C ASP A 165 6.72 -10.31 -19.08
N GLY A 166 6.65 -9.43 -18.07
CA GLY A 166 5.99 -9.69 -16.79
C GLY A 166 4.58 -9.08 -16.72
N LEU A 167 3.70 -9.69 -15.94
CA LEU A 167 2.34 -9.21 -15.72
C LEU A 167 2.33 -7.90 -14.92
N THR A 168 3.17 -7.78 -13.87
CA THR A 168 3.22 -6.57 -13.03
C THR A 168 3.70 -5.34 -13.79
N PRO A 169 4.82 -5.36 -14.56
CA PRO A 169 5.22 -4.22 -15.38
C PRO A 169 4.18 -3.86 -16.45
N PHE A 170 3.57 -4.87 -17.07
CA PHE A 170 2.50 -4.66 -18.05
C PHE A 170 1.28 -3.97 -17.43
N LEU A 171 0.78 -4.51 -16.32
CA LEU A 171 -0.34 -3.94 -15.56
C LEU A 171 -0.01 -2.54 -15.09
N THR A 172 1.18 -2.31 -14.54
CA THR A 172 1.61 -0.98 -14.09
C THR A 172 1.54 0.03 -15.24
N LYS A 173 2.05 -0.32 -16.42
CA LYS A 173 2.00 0.54 -17.61
C LYS A 173 0.57 0.76 -18.13
N MET A 174 -0.24 -0.29 -18.16
CA MET A 174 -1.64 -0.23 -18.56
C MET A 174 -2.46 0.64 -17.60
N LEU A 175 -2.27 0.45 -16.30
CA LEU A 175 -2.91 1.21 -15.23
C LEU A 175 -2.43 2.66 -15.24
N ALA A 176 -1.14 2.95 -15.33
CA ALA A 176 -0.60 4.32 -15.37
C ALA A 176 -1.28 5.20 -16.44
N LYS A 177 -1.63 4.62 -17.60
CA LYS A 177 -2.36 5.32 -18.66
C LYS A 177 -3.85 5.51 -18.35
N TYR A 178 -4.43 4.58 -17.60
CA TYR A 178 -5.83 4.60 -17.23
C TYR A 178 -6.14 5.43 -15.98
N VAL A 179 -5.17 5.54 -15.09
CA VAL A 179 -5.23 6.13 -13.76
C VAL A 179 -5.79 7.57 -13.75
N ASN A 180 -5.76 8.29 -14.87
CA ASN A 180 -6.35 9.63 -14.98
C ASN A 180 -7.85 9.66 -15.32
N GLN A 181 -8.45 8.52 -15.67
CA GLN A 181 -9.86 8.40 -16.04
C GLN A 181 -10.75 8.21 -14.81
N LYS A 182 -11.89 8.92 -14.76
CA LYS A 182 -12.91 8.71 -13.72
C LYS A 182 -13.90 7.65 -14.19
N ILE A 183 -14.00 6.54 -13.47
CA ILE A 183 -15.04 5.53 -13.68
C ILE A 183 -16.28 5.95 -12.90
N LYS A 184 -17.38 6.16 -13.63
CA LYS A 184 -18.70 6.24 -13.01
C LYS A 184 -19.17 4.83 -12.67
N LEU A 185 -19.68 4.64 -11.45
CA LEU A 185 -20.41 3.43 -11.11
C LEU A 185 -21.71 3.34 -11.92
N GLN A 186 -22.24 2.12 -12.00
CA GLN A 186 -23.63 1.92 -12.43
C GLN A 186 -24.56 2.70 -11.49
N ASP A 187 -25.69 3.17 -12.04
CA ASP A 187 -26.61 4.18 -11.46
C ASP A 187 -26.45 4.44 -9.95
N SER A 188 -25.85 5.58 -9.60
CA SER A 188 -25.54 5.99 -8.22
C SER A 188 -26.76 6.13 -7.29
N ASN A 189 -27.97 5.99 -7.84
CA ASN A 189 -29.23 6.10 -7.10
C ASN A 189 -29.91 4.74 -6.89
N TYR A 190 -29.32 3.65 -7.37
CA TYR A 190 -29.86 2.31 -7.16
C TYR A 190 -29.65 1.89 -5.71
N VAL A 191 -30.75 1.58 -5.02
CA VAL A 191 -30.73 0.95 -3.70
C VAL A 191 -31.10 -0.52 -3.90
N PRO A 192 -30.23 -1.48 -3.54
CA PRO A 192 -30.54 -2.89 -3.64
C PRO A 192 -31.84 -3.27 -2.91
N ASP A 193 -32.70 -4.06 -3.55
CA ASP A 193 -34.02 -4.45 -3.03
C ASP A 193 -33.98 -5.02 -1.61
N TYR A 194 -32.97 -5.84 -1.32
CA TYR A 194 -32.76 -6.40 0.02
C TYR A 194 -32.64 -5.30 1.09
N LEU A 195 -31.87 -4.23 0.81
CA LEU A 195 -31.67 -3.11 1.74
C LEU A 195 -32.92 -2.24 1.91
N LEU A 196 -33.83 -2.25 0.94
CA LEU A 196 -35.13 -1.56 1.07
C LEU A 196 -36.06 -2.32 2.03
N SER A 197 -35.97 -3.66 2.05
CA SER A 197 -36.87 -4.50 2.84
C SER A 197 -36.46 -4.62 4.31
N GLN A 198 -35.17 -4.88 4.59
CA GLN A 198 -34.67 -5.19 5.93
C GLN A 198 -33.24 -4.67 6.16
N PRO A 199 -33.03 -3.33 6.15
CA PRO A 199 -31.69 -2.75 6.19
C PRO A 199 -30.91 -3.16 7.45
N THR A 200 -31.53 -3.12 8.63
CA THR A 200 -30.86 -3.42 9.90
C THR A 200 -30.38 -4.87 9.97
N MET A 201 -31.24 -5.83 9.62
CA MET A 201 -30.88 -7.26 9.65
C MET A 201 -29.73 -7.58 8.70
N ILE A 202 -29.71 -6.97 7.50
CA ILE A 202 -28.63 -7.16 6.55
C ILE A 202 -27.33 -6.56 7.08
N VAL A 203 -27.37 -5.34 7.61
CA VAL A 203 -26.19 -4.69 8.17
C VAL A 203 -25.65 -5.48 9.37
N ASP A 204 -26.51 -5.95 10.27
CA ASP A 204 -26.12 -6.79 11.41
C ASP A 204 -25.41 -8.07 10.94
N HIS A 205 -25.95 -8.74 9.92
CA HIS A 205 -25.35 -9.94 9.33
C HIS A 205 -23.97 -9.65 8.71
N LEU A 206 -23.84 -8.54 7.97
CA LEU A 206 -22.58 -8.13 7.35
C LEU A 206 -21.53 -7.76 8.41
N VAL A 207 -21.92 -7.04 9.46
CA VAL A 207 -21.04 -6.69 10.60
C VAL A 207 -20.56 -7.93 11.33
N SER A 208 -21.46 -8.87 11.66
CA SER A 208 -21.09 -10.13 12.29
C SER A 208 -20.12 -10.94 11.40
N THR A 209 -20.39 -10.99 10.10
CA THR A 209 -19.52 -11.64 9.11
C THR A 209 -18.14 -10.99 9.05
N TYR A 210 -18.05 -9.66 9.19
CA TYR A 210 -16.78 -8.95 9.20
C TYR A 210 -15.87 -9.38 10.35
N PHE A 211 -16.36 -9.38 11.58
CA PHE A 211 -15.55 -9.75 12.73
C PHE A 211 -15.22 -11.25 12.76
N THR A 212 -16.12 -12.09 12.23
CA THR A 212 -15.89 -13.53 12.11
C THR A 212 -14.82 -13.87 11.06
N CYS A 213 -14.83 -13.19 9.91
CA CYS A 213 -13.97 -13.55 8.78
C CYS A 213 -12.81 -12.57 8.54
N TYR A 214 -13.06 -11.27 8.56
CA TYR A 214 -12.13 -10.29 7.98
C TYR A 214 -11.22 -9.67 9.03
N ASN A 215 -11.78 -9.26 10.16
CA ASN A 215 -11.02 -8.54 11.18
C ASN A 215 -9.93 -9.42 11.81
N LEU A 216 -10.08 -10.73 11.73
CA LEU A 216 -9.14 -11.69 12.29
C LEU A 216 -7.74 -11.59 11.64
N LEU A 217 -7.67 -11.57 10.30
CA LEU A 217 -6.41 -11.46 9.55
C LEU A 217 -6.04 -10.02 9.19
N SER A 218 -7.02 -9.12 9.18
CA SER A 218 -6.83 -7.71 8.87
C SER A 218 -7.54 -6.89 9.96
N PRO A 219 -6.93 -6.75 11.15
CA PRO A 219 -7.54 -6.11 12.33
C PRO A 219 -7.56 -4.58 12.20
N LEU A 220 -8.33 -4.11 11.23
CA LEU A 220 -8.50 -2.70 10.89
C LEU A 220 -9.52 -2.00 11.79
N VAL A 221 -10.33 -2.75 12.53
CA VAL A 221 -11.31 -2.21 13.45
C VAL A 221 -11.20 -2.92 14.79
N HIS A 222 -11.23 -2.16 15.88
CA HIS A 222 -11.25 -2.75 17.21
C HIS A 222 -12.67 -3.19 17.56
N GLU A 223 -12.91 -4.51 17.62
CA GLU A 223 -14.26 -5.10 17.74
C GLU A 223 -15.02 -4.58 18.96
N ASN A 224 -14.45 -4.67 20.15
CA ASN A 224 -15.16 -4.29 21.39
C ASN A 224 -15.51 -2.80 21.42
N SER A 225 -14.63 -1.94 20.91
CA SER A 225 -14.91 -0.49 20.85
C SER A 225 -15.94 -0.17 19.77
N PHE A 226 -15.88 -0.84 18.62
CA PHE A 226 -16.85 -0.70 17.54
C PHE A 226 -18.24 -1.18 17.98
N MET A 227 -18.37 -2.39 18.53
CA MET A 227 -19.66 -2.96 18.92
C MET A 227 -20.36 -2.13 20.00
N LYS A 228 -19.61 -1.56 20.95
CA LYS A 228 -20.17 -0.62 21.94
C LYS A 228 -20.79 0.62 21.29
N LYS A 229 -20.14 1.19 20.25
CA LYS A 229 -20.68 2.32 19.48
C LYS A 229 -21.86 1.88 18.60
N TYR A 230 -21.73 0.73 17.94
CA TYR A 230 -22.71 0.19 16.99
C TYR A 230 -24.08 -0.04 17.63
N LEU A 231 -24.12 -0.62 18.84
CA LEU A 231 -25.36 -0.88 19.58
C LEU A 231 -26.13 0.39 19.99
N LEU A 232 -25.48 1.56 19.94
CA LEU A 232 -26.08 2.86 20.26
C LEU A 232 -26.54 3.62 19.01
N LEU A 233 -26.32 3.09 17.81
CA LEU A 233 -26.73 3.75 16.56
C LEU A 233 -28.24 3.60 16.34
N GLU A 234 -28.91 4.72 16.09
CA GLU A 234 -30.30 4.72 15.63
C GLU A 234 -30.41 4.19 14.19
N THR A 235 -29.48 4.62 13.32
CA THR A 235 -29.42 4.23 11.91
C THR A 235 -28.02 3.73 11.56
N PRO A 236 -27.79 2.40 11.46
CA PRO A 236 -26.48 1.83 11.12
C PRO A 236 -25.90 2.34 9.79
N LEU A 237 -26.77 2.67 8.83
CA LEU A 237 -26.35 3.19 7.52
C LEU A 237 -25.77 4.61 7.59
N ASP A 238 -25.90 5.33 8.70
CA ASP A 238 -25.36 6.69 8.85
C ASP A 238 -24.00 6.71 9.57
N ASP A 239 -23.47 5.54 9.93
CA ASP A 239 -22.13 5.39 10.48
C ASP A 239 -21.12 5.00 9.40
N LEU A 240 -20.03 5.77 9.30
CA LEU A 240 -19.05 5.61 8.23
C LEU A 240 -18.33 4.26 8.30
N ILE A 241 -17.90 3.84 9.49
CA ILE A 241 -17.17 2.57 9.67
C ILE A 241 -18.08 1.39 9.34
N THR A 242 -19.34 1.45 9.74
CA THR A 242 -20.36 0.44 9.41
C THR A 242 -20.52 0.30 7.89
N LEU A 243 -20.61 1.42 7.15
CA LEU A 243 -20.67 1.37 5.68
C LEU A 243 -19.41 0.76 5.06
N CYS A 244 -18.22 1.10 5.59
CA CYS A 244 -16.95 0.52 5.13
C CYS A 244 -16.87 -0.99 5.41
N ILE A 245 -17.36 -1.44 6.57
CA ILE A 245 -17.49 -2.86 6.91
C ILE A 245 -18.40 -3.57 5.89
N CYS A 246 -19.61 -3.03 5.67
CA CYS A 246 -20.56 -3.61 4.72
C CYS A 246 -20.00 -3.65 3.28
N ASN A 247 -19.33 -2.57 2.83
CA ASN A 247 -18.63 -2.55 1.55
C ASN A 247 -17.58 -3.65 1.46
N ARG A 248 -16.73 -3.80 2.49
CA ARG A 248 -15.65 -4.78 2.51
C ARG A 248 -16.17 -6.22 2.41
N VAL A 249 -17.24 -6.51 3.15
CA VAL A 249 -17.86 -7.84 3.23
C VAL A 249 -18.60 -8.19 1.94
N CYS A 250 -19.39 -7.26 1.39
CA CYS A 250 -20.03 -7.43 0.08
C CYS A 250 -19.00 -7.52 -1.06
N GLY A 251 -17.93 -6.73 -0.98
CA GLY A 251 -16.86 -6.64 -1.96
C GLY A 251 -15.87 -7.81 -1.93
N SER A 252 -16.08 -8.87 -1.17
CA SER A 252 -15.11 -9.98 -1.06
C SER A 252 -15.80 -11.33 -1.30
N PRO A 253 -15.10 -12.47 -1.44
CA PRO A 253 -15.67 -13.78 -1.72
C PRO A 253 -16.10 -14.58 -0.48
N CYS A 254 -16.67 -13.95 0.54
CA CYS A 254 -17.15 -14.67 1.73
C CYS A 254 -18.21 -15.73 1.38
N ASN A 255 -18.07 -16.94 1.94
CA ASN A 255 -19.07 -18.02 1.85
C ASN A 255 -20.19 -17.88 2.89
N HIS A 256 -20.00 -17.08 3.95
CA HIS A 256 -21.05 -16.77 4.94
C HIS A 256 -22.09 -15.76 4.44
N ILE A 257 -21.99 -15.35 3.17
CA ILE A 257 -22.92 -14.42 2.54
C ILE A 257 -23.65 -15.16 1.41
N HIS A 258 -24.97 -15.31 1.58
CA HIS A 258 -25.83 -16.02 0.64
C HIS A 258 -26.49 -15.06 -0.37
N PHE A 259 -25.68 -14.20 -0.99
CA PHE A 259 -26.11 -13.28 -2.05
C PHE A 259 -25.43 -13.64 -3.37
N THR A 260 -26.10 -13.38 -4.49
CA THR A 260 -25.49 -13.54 -5.81
C THR A 260 -24.33 -12.58 -5.99
N SER A 261 -23.37 -12.90 -6.88
CA SER A 261 -22.24 -12.02 -7.16
C SER A 261 -22.68 -10.62 -7.62
N HIS A 262 -23.76 -10.53 -8.40
CA HIS A 262 -24.36 -9.26 -8.81
C HIS A 262 -24.98 -8.48 -7.65
N ASP A 263 -25.76 -9.13 -6.78
CA ASP A 263 -26.35 -8.47 -5.61
C ASP A 263 -25.26 -7.91 -4.67
N ARG A 264 -24.21 -8.71 -4.45
CA ARG A 264 -23.05 -8.31 -3.66
C ARG A 264 -22.36 -7.10 -4.26
N ARG A 265 -22.18 -7.08 -5.59
CA ARG A 265 -21.59 -5.93 -6.28
C ARG A 265 -22.47 -4.68 -6.12
N ALA A 266 -23.76 -4.79 -6.36
CA ALA A 266 -24.69 -3.67 -6.23
C ALA A 266 -24.72 -3.10 -4.79
N MET A 267 -24.71 -3.98 -3.77
CA MET A 267 -24.58 -3.57 -2.38
C MET A 267 -23.23 -2.92 -2.08
N ALA A 268 -22.13 -3.49 -2.56
CA ALA A 268 -20.80 -2.92 -2.37
C ALA A 268 -20.69 -1.53 -3.00
N ASP A 269 -21.23 -1.32 -4.20
CA ASP A 269 -21.30 -0.02 -4.87
C ASP A 269 -22.15 0.99 -4.08
N TYR A 270 -23.31 0.58 -3.57
CA TYR A 270 -24.17 1.42 -2.73
C TYR A 270 -23.43 1.88 -1.45
N PHE A 271 -22.83 0.94 -0.71
CA PHE A 271 -22.09 1.26 0.51
C PHE A 271 -20.85 2.11 0.24
N PHE A 272 -20.15 1.84 -0.87
CA PHE A 272 -19.00 2.62 -1.30
C PHE A 272 -19.40 4.08 -1.55
N GLU A 273 -20.43 4.35 -2.36
CA GLU A 273 -20.81 5.73 -2.70
C GLU A 273 -21.29 6.51 -1.46
N LYS A 274 -22.02 5.85 -0.55
CA LYS A 274 -22.45 6.49 0.70
C LYS A 274 -21.24 6.83 1.59
N ALA A 275 -20.32 5.87 1.79
CA ALA A 275 -19.10 6.08 2.59
C ALA A 275 -18.18 7.14 1.97
N TYR A 276 -17.98 7.08 0.65
CA TYR A 276 -17.21 8.06 -0.12
C TYR A 276 -17.78 9.47 0.05
N SER A 277 -19.10 9.63 -0.09
CA SER A 277 -19.75 10.93 0.14
C SER A 277 -19.58 11.43 1.57
N MET A 278 -19.61 10.54 2.57
CA MET A 278 -19.42 10.93 3.97
C MET A 278 -18.00 11.38 4.25
N ILE A 279 -16.98 10.64 3.77
CA ILE A 279 -15.57 11.03 3.88
C ILE A 279 -15.36 12.43 3.31
N LEU A 280 -15.85 12.70 2.11
CA LEU A 280 -15.71 14.02 1.48
C LEU A 280 -16.41 15.14 2.27
N ASP A 281 -17.41 14.82 3.08
CA ASP A 281 -18.10 15.81 3.91
C ASP A 281 -17.41 16.07 5.25
N GLN A 282 -16.63 15.13 5.78
CA GLN A 282 -16.07 15.20 7.13
C GLN A 282 -14.54 15.02 7.23
N PHE A 283 -13.80 14.93 6.12
CA PHE A 283 -12.34 14.69 6.15
C PHE A 283 -11.54 15.77 6.90
N ASP A 284 -12.06 16.99 6.97
CA ASP A 284 -11.49 18.16 7.63
C ASP A 284 -12.02 18.38 9.06
N VAL A 285 -12.86 17.47 9.58
CA VAL A 285 -13.33 17.52 10.97
C VAL A 285 -12.27 16.89 11.89
N PRO A 286 -11.66 17.65 12.83
CA PRO A 286 -10.53 17.17 13.65
C PRO A 286 -10.82 15.88 14.43
N GLU A 287 -12.03 15.74 14.97
CA GLU A 287 -12.44 14.58 15.77
C GLU A 287 -12.72 13.33 14.91
N LYS A 288 -12.78 13.49 13.59
CA LYS A 288 -13.08 12.41 12.63
C LYS A 288 -11.84 11.94 11.86
N ARG A 289 -10.67 12.55 12.10
CA ARG A 289 -9.40 12.24 11.40
C ARG A 289 -9.10 10.74 11.34
N LEU A 290 -9.02 10.06 12.50
CA LEU A 290 -8.75 8.62 12.54
C LEU A 290 -9.86 7.79 11.88
N GLU A 291 -11.14 8.14 12.10
CA GLU A 291 -12.29 7.48 11.46
C GLU A 291 -12.17 7.54 9.92
N ASN A 292 -11.77 8.69 9.37
CA ASN A 292 -11.58 8.86 7.93
C ASN A 292 -10.40 8.03 7.40
N VAL A 293 -9.26 7.98 8.10
CA VAL A 293 -8.13 7.14 7.71
C VAL A 293 -8.52 5.66 7.70
N ILE A 294 -9.23 5.20 8.75
CA ILE A 294 -9.72 3.82 8.82
C ILE A 294 -10.59 3.51 7.60
N SER A 295 -11.55 4.40 7.33
CA SER A 295 -12.51 4.26 6.25
C SER A 295 -11.84 4.23 4.87
N ILE A 296 -10.91 5.15 4.61
CA ILE A 296 -10.17 5.21 3.35
C ILE A 296 -9.36 3.92 3.13
N ASN A 297 -8.64 3.45 4.14
CA ASN A 297 -7.87 2.22 4.04
C ASN A 297 -8.78 0.99 3.83
N MET A 298 -9.96 0.94 4.45
CA MET A 298 -10.92 -0.14 4.22
C MET A 298 -11.47 -0.15 2.79
N LEU A 299 -11.83 1.03 2.25
CA LEU A 299 -12.36 1.19 0.89
C LEU A 299 -11.30 1.01 -0.20
N SER A 300 -10.01 1.21 0.11
CA SER A 300 -8.90 1.14 -0.87
C SER A 300 -8.89 -0.13 -1.70
N ARG A 301 -9.11 -1.29 -1.06
CA ARG A 301 -9.18 -2.59 -1.74
C ARG A 301 -10.32 -2.60 -2.76
N TYR A 302 -11.51 -2.16 -2.36
CA TYR A 302 -12.65 -2.14 -3.26
C TYR A 302 -12.39 -1.22 -4.45
N MET A 303 -11.81 -0.04 -4.23
CA MET A 303 -11.42 0.88 -5.30
C MET A 303 -10.45 0.23 -6.31
N ASN A 304 -9.46 -0.53 -5.84
CA ASN A 304 -8.56 -1.29 -6.71
C ASN A 304 -9.32 -2.36 -7.50
N GLU A 305 -10.24 -3.09 -6.86
CA GLU A 305 -11.03 -4.14 -7.51
C GLU A 305 -11.91 -3.63 -8.65
N ILE A 306 -12.37 -2.37 -8.58
CA ILE A 306 -13.22 -1.72 -9.58
C ILE A 306 -12.48 -0.66 -10.42
N PHE A 307 -11.15 -0.65 -10.36
CA PHE A 307 -10.25 0.25 -11.11
C PHE A 307 -10.43 1.76 -10.85
N LYS A 308 -10.96 2.16 -9.70
CA LYS A 308 -11.07 3.58 -9.28
C LYS A 308 -9.74 4.12 -8.72
N TYR A 309 -8.66 4.02 -9.50
CA TYR A 309 -7.32 4.41 -9.07
C TYR A 309 -7.17 5.92 -8.84
N LYS A 310 -7.87 6.75 -9.63
CA LYS A 310 -7.83 8.20 -9.45
C LYS A 310 -8.44 8.64 -8.13
N GLU A 311 -9.67 8.20 -7.88
CA GLU A 311 -10.38 8.45 -6.63
C GLU A 311 -9.63 7.82 -5.46
N GLY A 312 -9.03 6.63 -5.67
CA GLY A 312 -8.15 5.97 -4.72
C GLY A 312 -6.95 6.84 -4.34
N ASP A 313 -6.24 7.41 -5.32
CA ASP A 313 -5.10 8.30 -5.07
C ASP A 313 -5.52 9.59 -4.36
N GLU A 314 -6.65 10.20 -4.77
CA GLU A 314 -7.23 11.37 -4.11
C GLU A 314 -7.48 11.08 -2.62
N LEU A 315 -8.13 9.95 -2.30
CA LEU A 315 -8.40 9.56 -0.91
C LEU A 315 -7.16 9.13 -0.13
N ILE A 316 -6.26 8.34 -0.72
CA ILE A 316 -5.02 7.91 -0.06
C ILE A 316 -4.14 9.12 0.26
N SER A 317 -4.12 10.14 -0.61
CA SER A 317 -3.45 11.41 -0.33
C SER A 317 -4.03 12.09 0.90
N ILE A 318 -5.36 12.13 1.05
CA ILE A 318 -6.04 12.69 2.23
C ILE A 318 -5.67 11.88 3.48
N ALA A 319 -5.77 10.55 3.43
CA ALA A 319 -5.41 9.68 4.55
C ALA A 319 -3.95 9.88 4.96
N TYR A 320 -3.03 10.00 3.99
CA TYR A 320 -1.61 10.23 4.25
C TYR A 320 -1.38 11.55 4.99
N GLN A 321 -2.00 12.65 4.54
CA GLN A 321 -1.89 13.94 5.24
C GLN A 321 -2.45 13.87 6.66
N ILE A 322 -3.61 13.24 6.85
CA ILE A 322 -4.17 13.03 8.20
C ILE A 322 -3.23 12.20 9.06
N CYS A 323 -2.60 11.16 8.51
CA CYS A 323 -1.62 10.35 9.23
C CYS A 323 -0.42 11.19 9.66
N LEU A 324 0.13 12.06 8.81
CA LEU A 324 1.23 12.96 9.17
C LEU A 324 0.87 13.88 10.34
N ASP A 325 -0.36 14.39 10.37
CA ASP A 325 -0.86 15.18 11.50
C ASP A 325 -0.98 14.33 12.78
N LEU A 326 -1.51 13.12 12.67
CA LEU A 326 -1.68 12.20 13.80
C LEU A 326 -0.34 11.69 14.36
N ILE A 327 0.72 11.56 13.55
CA ILE A 327 2.07 11.23 14.04
C ILE A 327 2.49 12.21 15.13
N ASN A 328 2.26 13.50 14.92
CA ASN A 328 2.65 14.54 15.88
C ASN A 328 1.83 14.44 17.18
N GLU A 329 0.56 14.09 17.07
CA GLU A 329 -0.35 13.91 18.22
C GLU A 329 0.04 12.68 19.06
N PHE A 330 0.38 11.56 18.42
CA PHE A 330 0.76 10.32 19.09
C PHE A 330 2.24 10.25 19.50
N LYS A 331 3.07 11.24 19.12
CA LYS A 331 4.50 11.28 19.46
C LYS A 331 4.76 11.36 20.97
N TYR A 332 3.87 12.03 21.71
CA TYR A 332 4.01 12.23 23.15
C TYR A 332 2.82 11.60 23.88
N PRO A 333 2.90 10.30 24.21
CA PRO A 333 1.81 9.64 24.90
C PRO A 333 1.60 10.25 26.29
N PRO A 334 0.34 10.32 26.76
CA PRO A 334 0.06 10.70 28.14
C PRO A 334 0.70 9.70 29.10
N GLN A 335 1.10 10.17 30.30
CA GLN A 335 1.74 9.31 31.32
C GLN A 335 0.88 8.10 31.70
N THR A 336 -0.45 8.28 31.71
CA THR A 336 -1.44 7.22 31.95
C THR A 336 -2.45 7.23 30.81
N PRO A 337 -2.22 6.44 29.75
CA PRO A 337 -3.11 6.43 28.59
C PRO A 337 -4.46 5.82 28.94
N SER A 338 -5.52 6.58 28.68
CA SER A 338 -6.89 6.06 28.77
C SER A 338 -7.09 4.87 27.83
N TYR A 339 -8.04 3.99 28.14
CA TYR A 339 -8.38 2.86 27.27
C TYR A 339 -8.73 3.31 25.83
N LYS A 340 -9.46 4.42 25.68
CA LYS A 340 -9.75 5.00 24.37
C LYS A 340 -8.47 5.38 23.62
N TYR A 341 -7.52 6.03 24.30
CA TYR A 341 -6.24 6.39 23.69
C TYR A 341 -5.46 5.16 23.22
N GLN A 342 -5.43 4.09 24.01
CA GLN A 342 -4.74 2.86 23.64
C GLN A 342 -5.34 2.23 22.37
N VAL A 343 -6.66 2.19 22.27
CA VAL A 343 -7.37 1.72 21.07
C VAL A 343 -7.10 2.63 19.87
N ASP A 344 -7.22 3.95 20.04
CA ASP A 344 -6.99 4.92 18.96
C ASP A 344 -5.54 4.85 18.45
N TYR A 345 -4.57 4.71 19.36
CA TYR A 345 -3.15 4.52 19.01
C TYR A 345 -2.91 3.18 18.28
N ALA A 346 -3.52 2.09 18.75
CA ALA A 346 -3.42 0.80 18.08
C ALA A 346 -3.98 0.83 16.66
N LEU A 347 -5.15 1.44 16.47
CA LEU A 347 -5.71 1.63 15.13
C LEU A 347 -4.85 2.56 14.28
N PHE A 348 -4.37 3.67 14.84
CA PHE A 348 -3.46 4.58 14.13
C PHE A 348 -2.22 3.85 13.59
N THR A 349 -1.49 3.12 14.45
CA THR A 349 -0.26 2.41 14.04
C THR A 349 -0.49 1.38 12.93
N ARG A 350 -1.64 0.71 12.91
CA ARG A 350 -2.01 -0.23 11.85
C ARG A 350 -2.30 0.51 10.54
N HIS A 351 -3.08 1.57 10.64
CA HIS A 351 -3.57 2.30 9.50
C HIS A 351 -2.50 3.16 8.83
N ILE A 352 -1.57 3.75 9.58
CA ILE A 352 -0.45 4.48 8.98
C ILE A 352 0.42 3.55 8.13
N SER A 353 0.76 2.34 8.59
CA SER A 353 1.53 1.38 7.77
C SER A 353 0.82 1.08 6.46
N ILE A 354 -0.49 0.81 6.52
CA ILE A 354 -1.30 0.50 5.35
C ILE A 354 -1.36 1.71 4.41
N THR A 355 -1.58 2.91 4.94
CA THR A 355 -1.62 4.15 4.14
C THR A 355 -0.27 4.40 3.46
N MET A 356 0.85 4.19 4.15
CA MET A 356 2.20 4.31 3.59
C MET A 356 2.42 3.30 2.46
N SER A 357 2.05 2.02 2.66
CA SER A 357 2.17 1.00 1.63
C SER A 357 1.30 1.30 0.40
N LEU A 358 0.04 1.68 0.61
CA LEU A 358 -0.88 2.06 -0.46
C LEU A 358 -0.39 3.30 -1.21
N ARG A 359 0.17 4.29 -0.50
CA ARG A 359 0.77 5.48 -1.10
C ARG A 359 1.98 5.12 -1.95
N GLY A 360 2.84 4.22 -1.48
CA GLY A 360 3.96 3.67 -2.25
C GLY A 360 3.48 3.05 -3.57
N ILE A 361 2.47 2.17 -3.50
CA ILE A 361 1.87 1.56 -4.70
C ILE A 361 1.31 2.63 -5.66
N MET A 362 0.56 3.60 -5.15
CA MET A 362 0.03 4.69 -5.98
C MET A 362 1.17 5.53 -6.58
N ASN A 363 2.22 5.86 -5.83
CA ASN A 363 3.36 6.58 -6.38
C ASN A 363 4.03 5.81 -7.52
N SER A 364 4.22 4.49 -7.37
CA SER A 364 4.73 3.64 -8.45
C SER A 364 3.81 3.63 -9.68
N LEU A 365 2.48 3.53 -9.48
CA LEU A 365 1.50 3.55 -10.57
C LEU A 365 1.46 4.89 -11.32
N PHE A 366 1.67 6.00 -10.62
CA PHE A 366 1.65 7.35 -11.18
C PHE A 366 3.04 7.87 -11.58
N ASP A 367 4.09 7.04 -11.47
CA ASP A 367 5.48 7.43 -11.70
C ASP A 367 5.92 8.67 -10.89
N ARG A 368 5.49 8.71 -9.63
CA ARG A 368 5.92 9.74 -8.66
C ARG A 368 7.09 9.21 -7.84
N PRO A 369 8.04 10.08 -7.45
CA PRO A 369 9.10 9.68 -6.54
C PRO A 369 8.51 9.13 -5.24
N ILE A 370 9.15 8.11 -4.68
CA ILE A 370 8.81 7.59 -3.36
C ILE A 370 9.35 8.60 -2.35
N ASP A 371 8.49 9.16 -1.50
CA ASP A 371 8.91 10.06 -0.45
C ASP A 371 9.78 9.30 0.56
N GLU A 372 11.07 9.62 0.61
CA GLU A 372 12.04 9.08 1.59
C GLU A 372 11.73 9.54 3.03
N THR A 373 10.78 10.45 3.21
CA THR A 373 10.47 11.11 4.49
C THR A 373 9.73 10.20 5.49
N SER A 374 9.46 8.95 5.17
CA SER A 374 8.65 8.04 6.00
C SER A 374 9.45 7.00 6.78
N ASN A 375 10.50 7.43 7.51
CA ASN A 375 11.18 6.59 8.51
C ASN A 375 10.32 6.32 9.78
N PHE A 376 8.99 6.35 9.65
CA PHE A 376 8.11 6.01 10.75
C PHE A 376 8.11 4.49 10.94
N GLU A 377 8.86 4.03 11.93
CA GLU A 377 8.88 2.63 12.36
C GLU A 377 7.54 2.28 13.01
N SER A 378 6.55 1.91 12.19
CA SER A 378 5.22 1.54 12.67
C SER A 378 5.20 0.06 13.08
N LYS A 379 5.46 -0.21 14.36
CA LYS A 379 5.02 -1.47 14.96
C LYS A 379 3.54 -1.37 15.28
N TRP A 380 2.73 -2.28 14.74
CA TRP A 380 1.32 -2.40 15.05
C TRP A 380 1.15 -2.71 16.54
N ALA A 381 0.51 -1.80 17.26
CA ALA A 381 0.19 -1.99 18.66
C ALA A 381 -0.98 -2.96 18.85
N ILE A 382 -0.92 -3.70 19.96
CA ILE A 382 -1.90 -4.71 20.37
C ILE A 382 -2.70 -4.14 21.53
N VAL A 383 -4.01 -4.40 21.55
CA VAL A 383 -4.89 -4.08 22.68
C VAL A 383 -5.19 -5.37 23.46
N ASP A 384 -5.24 -5.29 24.79
CA ASP A 384 -5.30 -6.46 25.67
C ASP A 384 -6.58 -7.29 25.49
N ASP A 385 -7.70 -6.67 25.14
CA ASP A 385 -9.00 -7.32 24.98
C ASP A 385 -9.25 -7.86 23.57
N GLU A 386 -8.25 -7.80 22.67
CA GLU A 386 -8.33 -8.44 21.36
C GLU A 386 -8.25 -9.97 21.45
N PRO A 387 -8.87 -10.71 20.51
CA PRO A 387 -8.73 -12.16 20.43
C PRO A 387 -7.26 -12.59 20.27
N GLU A 388 -6.87 -13.69 20.92
CA GLU A 388 -5.48 -14.19 20.83
C GLU A 388 -5.03 -14.47 19.39
N GLU A 389 -5.94 -14.90 18.52
CA GLU A 389 -5.66 -15.10 17.10
C GLU A 389 -5.30 -13.78 16.40
N THR A 390 -6.04 -12.70 16.66
CA THR A 390 -5.73 -11.35 16.19
C THR A 390 -4.37 -10.88 16.71
N LYS A 391 -4.06 -11.10 17.99
CA LYS A 391 -2.75 -10.76 18.56
C LYS A 391 -1.61 -11.50 17.87
N ARG A 392 -1.79 -12.79 17.58
CA ARG A 392 -0.82 -13.60 16.81
C ARG A 392 -0.63 -13.06 15.40
N VAL A 393 -1.71 -12.69 14.71
CA VAL A 393 -1.64 -12.05 13.38
C VAL A 393 -0.85 -10.74 13.46
N ILE A 394 -1.15 -9.86 14.42
CA ILE A 394 -0.43 -8.58 14.58
C ILE A 394 1.07 -8.82 14.82
N LYS A 395 1.43 -9.78 15.67
CA LYS A 395 2.84 -10.16 15.90
C LYS A 395 3.51 -10.64 14.61
N SER A 396 2.82 -11.47 13.83
CA SER A 396 3.34 -11.97 12.55
C SER A 396 3.53 -10.85 11.52
N GLN A 397 2.60 -9.89 11.45
CA GLN A 397 2.70 -8.72 10.58
C GLN A 397 3.86 -7.81 11.00
N ASN A 398 4.05 -7.58 12.30
CA ASN A 398 5.19 -6.81 12.81
C ASN A 398 6.53 -7.44 12.43
N TRP A 399 6.65 -8.76 12.55
CA TRP A 399 7.86 -9.47 12.08
C TRP A 399 8.06 -9.29 10.57
N PHE A 400 6.99 -9.44 9.79
CA PHE A 400 7.05 -9.29 8.34
C PHE A 400 7.44 -7.86 7.93
N TRP A 401 6.84 -6.82 8.53
CA TRP A 401 7.18 -5.43 8.23
C TRP A 401 8.64 -5.09 8.55
N ASN A 402 9.17 -5.63 9.66
CA ASN A 402 10.59 -5.47 10.00
C ASN A 402 11.51 -6.13 8.98
N LEU A 403 11.10 -7.24 8.35
CA LEU A 403 11.86 -7.84 7.26
C LEU A 403 11.88 -6.92 6.02
N PHE A 404 10.75 -6.28 5.72
CA PHE A 404 10.60 -5.44 4.52
C PHE A 404 11.27 -4.07 4.65
N SER A 405 11.27 -3.46 5.83
CA SER A 405 11.88 -2.14 6.07
C SER A 405 13.36 -2.12 5.68
N HIS A 406 14.07 -3.23 5.85
CA HIS A 406 15.47 -3.35 5.43
C HIS A 406 15.65 -3.51 3.92
N SER A 407 14.62 -3.89 3.16
CA SER A 407 14.68 -4.21 1.73
C SER A 407 14.07 -3.15 0.80
N ALA A 408 13.59 -2.03 1.35
CA ALA A 408 12.60 -1.16 0.70
C ALA A 408 13.14 -0.08 -0.27
N GLN A 409 14.44 0.02 -0.52
CA GLN A 409 14.94 0.96 -1.53
C GLN A 409 14.78 0.37 -2.93
N ARG A 410 13.58 0.53 -3.50
CA ARG A 410 13.25 0.05 -4.84
C ARG A 410 13.24 1.18 -5.91
N GLY A 411 14.32 1.36 -6.67
CA GLY A 411 14.43 2.16 -7.89
C GLY A 411 14.06 1.45 -9.21
N LYS A 412 14.20 2.13 -10.36
CA LYS A 412 13.80 1.64 -11.71
C LYS A 412 14.92 0.93 -12.48
N GLU A 413 16.18 1.16 -12.12
CA GLU A 413 17.34 0.46 -12.65
C GLU A 413 18.31 0.24 -11.48
N TYR A 414 18.72 -0.99 -11.27
CA TYR A 414 19.68 -1.31 -10.22
C TYR A 414 20.94 -1.85 -10.86
N ALA A 415 22.05 -1.25 -10.47
CA ALA A 415 23.31 -1.92 -10.51
C ALA A 415 23.51 -2.57 -9.14
N LEU A 416 23.53 -3.91 -9.09
CA LEU A 416 23.88 -4.65 -7.87
C LEU A 416 25.24 -5.28 -8.08
N SER A 417 26.12 -5.17 -7.09
CA SER A 417 27.34 -5.96 -7.13
C SER A 417 27.02 -7.44 -6.90
N PHE A 418 27.87 -8.34 -7.41
CA PHE A 418 27.72 -9.77 -7.15
C PHE A 418 27.74 -10.08 -5.65
N GLU A 419 28.56 -9.37 -4.89
CA GLU A 419 28.65 -9.49 -3.43
C GLU A 419 27.32 -9.11 -2.77
N CYS A 420 26.64 -8.07 -3.24
CA CYS A 420 25.31 -7.71 -2.75
C CYS A 420 24.30 -8.84 -2.99
N ILE A 421 24.36 -9.52 -4.14
CA ILE A 421 23.47 -10.65 -4.45
C ILE A 421 23.72 -11.81 -3.47
N VAL A 422 24.99 -12.17 -3.24
CA VAL A 422 25.36 -13.23 -2.29
C VAL A 422 24.96 -12.86 -0.85
N GLN A 423 25.29 -11.64 -0.41
CA GLN A 423 24.89 -11.13 0.90
C GLN A 423 23.38 -11.15 1.06
N PHE A 424 22.62 -10.82 0.01
CA PHE A 424 21.17 -10.87 0.07
C PHE A 424 20.64 -12.29 0.30
N GLU A 425 21.23 -13.31 -0.32
CA GLU A 425 20.86 -14.71 -0.05
C GLU A 425 21.18 -15.14 1.39
N ASP A 426 22.28 -14.64 1.95
CA ASP A 426 22.62 -14.82 3.36
C ASP A 426 21.63 -14.07 4.27
N VAL A 427 21.15 -12.90 3.85
CA VAL A 427 20.07 -12.16 4.55
C VAL A 427 18.77 -12.96 4.51
N ILE A 428 18.36 -13.55 3.38
CA ILE A 428 17.18 -14.43 3.35
C ILE A 428 17.38 -15.63 4.28
N THR A 429 18.57 -16.24 4.25
CA THR A 429 18.87 -17.43 5.05
C THR A 429 18.86 -17.11 6.55
N SER A 430 19.43 -15.97 6.94
CA SER A 430 19.40 -15.49 8.32
C SER A 430 18.01 -15.03 8.75
N ALA A 431 17.22 -14.42 7.86
CA ALA A 431 15.83 -14.02 8.14
C ALA A 431 14.95 -15.21 8.52
N VAL A 432 15.18 -16.40 7.97
CA VAL A 432 14.45 -17.61 8.40
C VAL A 432 14.73 -17.97 9.86
N SER A 433 15.96 -17.75 10.32
CA SER A 433 16.32 -17.96 11.73
C SER A 433 15.71 -16.92 12.67
N THR A 434 15.33 -15.74 12.16
CA THR A 434 14.66 -14.70 12.95
C THR A 434 13.13 -14.88 13.02
N ILE A 435 12.55 -15.76 12.19
CA ILE A 435 11.12 -16.10 12.30
C ILE A 435 10.86 -16.64 13.71
N PRO A 436 9.94 -16.05 14.50
CA PRO A 436 9.57 -16.58 15.80
C PRO A 436 9.14 -18.04 15.72
N ASN A 437 9.52 -18.86 16.70
CA ASN A 437 9.22 -20.30 16.69
C ASN A 437 7.72 -20.60 16.54
N GLU A 438 6.84 -19.73 17.06
CA GLU A 438 5.38 -19.86 16.92
C GLU A 438 4.87 -19.68 15.48
N PHE A 439 5.66 -19.04 14.59
CA PHE A 439 5.31 -18.78 13.19
C PHE A 439 6.17 -19.58 12.20
N ARG A 440 7.23 -20.25 12.68
CA ARG A 440 8.17 -20.96 11.81
C ARG A 440 7.60 -22.31 11.37
N LEU A 441 7.28 -22.43 10.09
CA LEU A 441 6.81 -23.68 9.49
C LEU A 441 7.97 -24.67 9.21
N CYS A 442 9.09 -24.18 8.69
CA CYS A 442 10.26 -25.00 8.33
C CYS A 442 11.56 -24.30 8.74
N ASN A 443 12.56 -25.08 9.16
CA ASN A 443 13.90 -24.58 9.52
C ASN A 443 14.79 -24.32 8.29
N ASN A 444 14.50 -24.97 7.16
CA ASN A 444 15.26 -24.81 5.93
C ASN A 444 14.32 -24.74 4.73
N PHE A 445 14.07 -23.50 4.27
CA PHE A 445 13.22 -23.24 3.11
C PHE A 445 13.81 -23.71 1.77
N LYS A 446 15.12 -24.00 1.72
CA LYS A 446 15.79 -24.54 0.52
C LYS A 446 15.56 -26.04 0.34
N ASP A 447 15.12 -26.74 1.39
CA ASP A 447 14.78 -28.16 1.33
C ASP A 447 13.29 -28.28 0.97
N ILE A 448 13.00 -28.33 -0.33
CA ILE A 448 11.63 -28.35 -0.88
C ILE A 448 10.85 -29.52 -0.29
N GLN A 449 11.45 -30.71 -0.21
CA GLN A 449 10.77 -31.89 0.30
C GLN A 449 10.35 -31.71 1.76
N LYS A 450 11.26 -31.24 2.63
CA LYS A 450 10.91 -30.95 4.03
C LYS A 450 9.86 -29.84 4.14
N CYS A 451 9.89 -28.84 3.26
CA CYS A 451 8.86 -27.80 3.24
C CYS A 451 7.49 -28.37 2.88
N VAL A 452 7.39 -29.21 1.83
CA VAL A 452 6.15 -29.88 1.45
C VAL A 452 5.62 -30.74 2.60
N GLU A 453 6.49 -31.53 3.24
CA GLU A 453 6.08 -32.34 4.40
C GLU A 453 5.61 -31.48 5.58
N ALA A 454 6.25 -30.33 5.83
CA ALA A 454 5.85 -29.42 6.90
C ALA A 454 4.50 -28.74 6.58
N ILE A 455 4.27 -28.37 5.31
CA ILE A 455 2.99 -27.85 4.82
C ILE A 455 1.90 -28.89 5.06
N ASP A 456 2.08 -30.13 4.59
CA ASP A 456 1.05 -31.18 4.68
C ASP A 456 0.70 -31.55 6.12
N LYS A 457 1.66 -31.45 7.05
CA LYS A 457 1.49 -31.79 8.46
C LYS A 457 0.88 -30.66 9.29
N THR A 458 0.99 -29.40 8.87
CA THR A 458 0.50 -28.29 9.69
C THR A 458 -1.01 -28.09 9.56
N THR A 459 -1.63 -27.70 10.67
CA THR A 459 -3.02 -27.23 10.71
C THR A 459 -3.09 -25.75 11.13
N ASP A 460 -1.93 -25.12 11.40
CA ASP A 460 -1.87 -23.74 11.84
C ASP A 460 -1.89 -22.80 10.62
N GLN A 461 -3.01 -22.12 10.47
CA GLN A 461 -3.26 -21.23 9.35
C GLN A 461 -2.37 -19.98 9.35
N ILE A 462 -1.96 -19.49 10.53
CA ILE A 462 -1.06 -18.33 10.66
C ILE A 462 0.35 -18.73 10.23
N GLN A 463 0.83 -19.92 10.63
CA GLN A 463 2.13 -20.43 10.15
C GLN A 463 2.16 -20.56 8.62
N LEU A 464 1.09 -21.08 8.02
CA LEU A 464 0.97 -21.16 6.56
C LEU A 464 0.96 -19.78 5.91
N LEU A 465 0.20 -18.82 6.43
CA LEU A 465 0.19 -17.47 5.88
C LEU A 465 1.56 -16.79 5.97
N VAL A 466 2.25 -16.92 7.11
CA VAL A 466 3.61 -16.37 7.27
C VAL A 466 4.56 -17.02 6.26
N PHE A 467 4.47 -18.34 6.10
CA PHE A 467 5.26 -19.05 5.10
C PHE A 467 4.95 -18.58 3.68
N ILE A 468 3.68 -18.44 3.31
CA ILE A 468 3.27 -17.97 1.97
C ILE A 468 3.78 -16.54 1.72
N HIS A 469 3.60 -15.61 2.67
CA HIS A 469 4.11 -14.24 2.53
C HIS A 469 5.63 -14.22 2.39
N PHE A 470 6.34 -15.08 3.14
CA PHE A 470 7.79 -15.21 3.01
C PHE A 470 8.20 -15.78 1.64
N GLN A 471 7.46 -16.75 1.09
CA GLN A 471 7.70 -17.23 -0.27
C GLN A 471 7.44 -16.14 -1.32
N LEU A 472 6.42 -15.30 -1.16
CA LEU A 472 6.23 -14.14 -2.03
C LEU A 472 7.39 -13.16 -1.99
N PHE A 473 7.97 -12.93 -0.81
CA PHE A 473 9.18 -12.12 -0.68
C PHE A 473 10.34 -12.73 -1.47
N ILE A 474 10.57 -14.04 -1.34
CA ILE A 474 11.60 -14.78 -2.08
C ILE A 474 11.35 -14.69 -3.60
N ILE A 475 10.14 -15.02 -4.07
CA ILE A 475 9.75 -14.95 -5.47
C ILE A 475 9.97 -13.53 -6.00
N GLY A 476 9.47 -12.53 -5.28
CA GLY A 476 9.59 -11.13 -5.65
C GLY A 476 11.05 -10.73 -5.84
N THR A 477 11.94 -11.09 -4.90
CA THR A 477 13.34 -10.71 -5.03
C THR A 477 14.08 -11.47 -6.12
N PHE A 478 13.97 -12.80 -6.19
CA PHE A 478 14.68 -13.56 -7.23
C PHE A 478 14.14 -13.27 -8.63
N SER A 479 12.86 -12.89 -8.76
CA SER A 479 12.29 -12.46 -10.05
C SER A 479 13.02 -11.24 -10.63
N TYR A 480 13.48 -10.29 -9.79
CA TYR A 480 14.27 -9.15 -10.25
C TYR A 480 15.67 -9.54 -10.74
N LEU A 481 16.19 -10.68 -10.31
CA LEU A 481 17.54 -11.17 -10.63
C LEU A 481 17.58 -12.07 -11.88
N ILE A 482 16.44 -12.34 -12.52
CA ILE A 482 16.35 -13.23 -13.70
C ILE A 482 17.01 -12.64 -14.95
N GLN A 483 17.06 -11.30 -15.09
CA GLN A 483 17.57 -10.63 -16.29
C GLN A 483 18.84 -9.79 -16.03
N PRO A 484 19.96 -10.41 -15.62
CA PRO A 484 21.22 -9.69 -15.51
C PRO A 484 21.74 -9.32 -16.90
N VAL A 485 22.24 -8.10 -17.00
CA VAL A 485 22.94 -7.51 -18.15
C VAL A 485 24.40 -7.34 -17.77
N ALA A 486 25.28 -7.97 -18.55
CA ALA A 486 26.71 -7.83 -18.36
C ALA A 486 27.16 -6.41 -18.71
N SER A 487 27.85 -5.75 -17.79
CA SER A 487 28.40 -4.40 -17.98
C SER A 487 29.72 -4.41 -18.75
N TYR A 488 30.41 -5.56 -18.81
CA TYR A 488 31.70 -5.75 -19.47
C TYR A 488 31.83 -7.14 -20.10
N ASP A 489 32.63 -7.23 -21.17
CA ASP A 489 32.97 -8.49 -21.83
C ASP A 489 33.69 -9.44 -20.86
N GLY A 490 33.16 -10.65 -20.70
CA GLY A 490 33.72 -11.70 -19.81
C GLY A 490 32.84 -12.07 -18.60
N TYR A 491 31.81 -11.29 -18.27
CA TYR A 491 30.89 -11.59 -17.17
C TYR A 491 29.70 -12.48 -17.55
N ASP A 492 29.61 -12.93 -18.80
CA ASP A 492 28.47 -13.74 -19.28
C ASP A 492 28.28 -15.03 -18.48
N GLN A 493 29.36 -15.68 -18.07
CA GLN A 493 29.28 -16.90 -17.25
C GLN A 493 28.69 -16.62 -15.87
N LEU A 494 29.05 -15.49 -15.27
CA LEU A 494 28.56 -15.10 -13.96
C LEU A 494 27.09 -14.67 -14.03
N CYS A 495 26.73 -13.84 -15.01
CA CYS A 495 25.34 -13.49 -15.32
C CYS A 495 24.48 -14.74 -15.58
N SER A 496 25.02 -15.73 -16.30
CA SER A 496 24.34 -17.01 -16.54
C SER A 496 24.09 -17.79 -15.24
N ARG A 497 25.06 -17.84 -14.32
CA ARG A 497 24.88 -18.48 -13.01
C ARG A 497 23.87 -17.77 -12.12
N VAL A 498 23.94 -16.43 -12.05
CA VAL A 498 22.95 -15.62 -11.29
C VAL A 498 21.55 -15.84 -11.85
N ARG A 499 21.42 -15.82 -13.18
CA ARG A 499 20.15 -16.10 -13.86
C ARG A 499 19.62 -17.49 -13.53
N GLN A 500 20.43 -18.53 -13.71
CA GLN A 500 20.00 -19.92 -13.46
C GLN A 500 19.52 -20.11 -12.02
N ARG A 501 20.30 -19.63 -11.05
CA ARG A 501 19.94 -19.71 -9.63
C ARG A 501 18.67 -18.95 -9.30
N SER A 502 18.48 -17.78 -9.93
CA SER A 502 17.27 -16.96 -9.75
C SER A 502 16.04 -17.63 -10.36
N LEU A 503 16.18 -18.28 -11.53
CA LEU A 503 15.11 -19.04 -12.16
C LEU A 503 14.68 -20.23 -11.28
N GLU A 504 15.64 -21.01 -10.77
CA GLU A 504 15.38 -22.16 -9.88
C GLU A 504 14.69 -21.74 -8.58
N ASN A 505 15.23 -20.74 -7.87
CA ASN A 505 14.64 -20.25 -6.63
C ASN A 505 13.24 -19.66 -6.83
N THR A 506 13.00 -18.97 -7.95
CA THR A 506 11.68 -18.42 -8.28
C THR A 506 10.68 -19.55 -8.55
N LEU A 507 11.07 -20.57 -9.31
CA LEU A 507 10.23 -21.73 -9.61
C LEU A 507 9.88 -22.50 -8.33
N ASP A 508 10.87 -22.77 -7.48
CA ASP A 508 10.70 -23.47 -6.22
C ASP A 508 9.80 -22.68 -5.26
N GLY A 509 10.02 -21.37 -5.16
CA GLY A 509 9.14 -20.46 -4.41
C GLY A 509 7.70 -20.54 -4.90
N CYS A 510 7.47 -20.49 -6.22
CA CYS A 510 6.15 -20.63 -6.82
C CYS A 510 5.51 -21.99 -6.49
N ARG A 511 6.24 -23.11 -6.63
CA ARG A 511 5.73 -24.45 -6.29
C ARG A 511 5.29 -24.53 -4.82
N LEU A 512 6.15 -24.06 -3.91
CA LEU A 512 5.88 -24.06 -2.47
C LEU A 512 4.69 -23.15 -2.12
N LEU A 513 4.60 -21.98 -2.75
CA LEU A 513 3.49 -21.05 -2.56
C LEU A 513 2.15 -21.68 -2.97
N ILE A 514 2.11 -22.29 -4.15
CA ILE A 514 0.89 -22.93 -4.69
C ILE A 514 0.48 -24.08 -3.78
N HIS A 515 1.44 -24.92 -3.37
CA HIS A 515 1.18 -26.05 -2.48
C HIS A 515 0.65 -25.59 -1.12
N ALA A 516 1.32 -24.62 -0.47
CA ALA A 516 0.88 -24.05 0.79
C ALA A 516 -0.52 -23.41 0.69
N THR A 517 -0.79 -22.74 -0.42
CA THR A 517 -2.10 -22.11 -0.67
C THR A 517 -3.22 -23.15 -0.84
N ARG A 518 -2.96 -24.23 -1.58
CA ARG A 518 -3.89 -25.36 -1.72
C ARG A 518 -4.13 -26.09 -0.40
N HIS A 519 -3.11 -26.19 0.44
CA HIS A 519 -3.26 -26.81 1.75
C HIS A 519 -4.10 -25.92 2.67
N LEU A 520 -3.84 -24.61 2.67
CA LEU A 520 -4.60 -23.63 3.44
C LEU A 520 -6.11 -23.65 3.12
N SER A 521 -6.48 -23.90 1.85
CA SER A 521 -7.89 -24.01 1.46
C SER A 521 -8.57 -25.33 1.88
N LYS A 522 -7.79 -26.36 2.24
CA LYS A 522 -8.29 -27.69 2.65
C LYS A 522 -8.38 -27.88 4.16
N ILE A 523 -7.74 -27.04 4.96
CA ILE A 523 -7.76 -27.17 6.43
C ILE A 523 -9.20 -27.11 6.94
N GLU A 524 -9.65 -28.20 7.56
CA GLU A 524 -10.96 -28.31 8.19
C GLU A 524 -11.10 -27.31 9.34
N GLY A 525 -12.29 -26.74 9.50
CA GLY A 525 -12.54 -25.73 10.54
C GLY A 525 -12.00 -24.34 10.20
N ASN A 526 -11.76 -24.05 8.91
CA ASN A 526 -11.38 -22.72 8.46
C ASN A 526 -12.49 -21.71 8.80
N LYS A 527 -12.35 -21.03 9.95
CA LYS A 527 -13.37 -20.12 10.50
C LYS A 527 -13.55 -18.87 9.64
N SER A 528 -12.51 -18.50 8.89
CA SER A 528 -12.44 -17.25 8.16
C SER A 528 -12.32 -17.47 6.65
N CYS A 529 -13.30 -16.94 5.89
CA CYS A 529 -13.22 -16.87 4.44
C CYS A 529 -12.09 -15.95 3.94
N LEU A 530 -11.50 -15.11 4.81
CA LEU A 530 -10.40 -14.24 4.43
C LEU A 530 -9.12 -15.05 4.16
N TYR A 531 -8.90 -16.22 4.79
CA TYR A 531 -7.77 -17.09 4.42
C TYR A 531 -7.84 -17.49 2.95
N ILE A 532 -9.02 -17.87 2.47
CA ILE A 532 -9.25 -18.23 1.07
C ILE A 532 -9.09 -17.01 0.15
N THR A 533 -9.61 -15.85 0.58
CA THR A 533 -9.48 -14.60 -0.19
C THR A 533 -8.03 -14.17 -0.32
N SER A 534 -7.29 -14.18 0.79
CA SER A 534 -5.86 -13.89 0.83
C SER A 534 -5.10 -14.89 -0.01
N ALA A 535 -5.37 -16.19 0.13
CA ALA A 535 -4.81 -17.23 -0.75
C ALA A 535 -4.95 -16.88 -2.25
N THR A 536 -6.13 -16.45 -2.69
CA THR A 536 -6.33 -16.02 -4.08
C THR A 536 -5.45 -14.85 -4.47
N ASP A 537 -5.38 -13.81 -3.63
CA ASP A 537 -4.53 -12.64 -3.87
C ASP A 537 -3.05 -13.05 -3.94
N LEU A 538 -2.63 -14.00 -3.11
CA LEU A 538 -1.26 -14.53 -3.05
C LEU A 538 -0.94 -15.41 -4.27
N LEU A 539 -1.92 -16.15 -4.82
CA LEU A 539 -1.77 -16.88 -6.09
C LEU A 539 -1.49 -15.93 -7.26
N PHE A 540 -2.14 -14.75 -7.32
CA PHE A 540 -1.80 -13.75 -8.33
C PHE A 540 -0.35 -13.25 -8.20
N GLY A 541 0.21 -13.22 -6.99
CA GLY A 541 1.63 -12.95 -6.79
C GLY A 541 2.54 -14.01 -7.44
N SER A 542 2.17 -15.29 -7.38
CA SER A 542 2.93 -16.35 -8.08
C SER A 542 2.78 -16.31 -9.59
N ILE A 543 1.64 -15.85 -10.12
CA ILE A 543 1.40 -15.76 -11.56
C ILE A 543 2.45 -14.85 -12.24
N ASP A 544 2.78 -13.71 -11.63
CA ASP A 544 3.79 -12.81 -12.20
C ASP A 544 5.17 -13.48 -12.30
N GLY A 545 5.60 -14.16 -11.23
CA GLY A 545 6.83 -14.96 -11.24
C GLY A 545 6.80 -16.08 -12.30
N LEU A 546 5.70 -16.83 -12.40
CA LEU A 546 5.54 -17.88 -13.40
C LEU A 546 5.56 -17.37 -14.84
N LEU A 547 4.92 -16.21 -15.10
CA LEU A 547 4.93 -15.60 -16.43
C LEU A 547 6.34 -15.14 -16.82
N LEU A 548 7.12 -14.60 -15.88
CA LEU A 548 8.53 -14.29 -16.12
C LEU A 548 9.34 -15.55 -16.45
N LEU A 549 9.07 -16.66 -15.76
CA LEU A 549 9.74 -17.94 -16.02
C LEU A 549 9.35 -18.58 -17.36
N LEU A 550 8.16 -18.30 -17.91
CA LEU A 550 7.76 -18.79 -19.24
C LEU A 550 8.62 -18.23 -20.37
N VAL A 551 9.15 -17.01 -20.22
CA VAL A 551 9.97 -16.34 -21.22
C VAL A 551 11.46 -16.69 -21.04
N ALA A 552 11.81 -17.50 -20.03
CA ALA A 552 13.17 -17.95 -19.81
C ALA A 552 13.67 -18.84 -20.98
N HIS A 553 14.96 -18.73 -21.30
CA HIS A 553 15.59 -19.56 -22.34
C HIS A 553 15.69 -21.05 -21.97
N ASP A 554 15.58 -21.39 -20.69
CA ASP A 554 15.56 -22.77 -20.21
C ASP A 554 14.20 -23.43 -20.51
N GLN A 555 14.19 -24.37 -21.45
CA GLN A 555 12.98 -25.07 -21.89
C GLN A 555 12.34 -25.92 -20.79
N HIS A 556 13.13 -26.47 -19.86
CA HIS A 556 12.60 -27.27 -18.75
C HIS A 556 11.84 -26.36 -17.79
N ILE A 557 12.46 -25.25 -17.38
CA ILE A 557 11.85 -24.26 -16.48
C ILE A 557 10.59 -23.66 -17.12
N ALA A 558 10.64 -23.29 -18.40
CA ALA A 558 9.48 -22.75 -19.11
C ALA A 558 8.32 -23.77 -19.17
N LYS A 559 8.59 -25.03 -19.52
CA LYS A 559 7.56 -26.09 -19.58
C LYS A 559 6.93 -26.33 -18.22
N GLU A 560 7.73 -26.33 -17.17
CA GLU A 560 7.23 -26.55 -15.83
C GLU A 560 6.44 -25.37 -15.28
N SER A 561 6.91 -24.15 -15.55
CA SER A 561 6.20 -22.92 -15.20
C SER A 561 4.85 -22.87 -15.90
N GLN A 562 4.75 -23.37 -17.14
CA GLN A 562 3.47 -23.52 -17.85
C GLN A 562 2.52 -24.48 -17.14
N PHE A 563 3.03 -25.62 -16.67
CA PHE A 563 2.23 -26.58 -15.91
C PHE A 563 1.74 -25.97 -14.58
N ALA A 564 2.64 -25.35 -13.82
CA ALA A 564 2.30 -24.68 -12.56
C ALA A 564 1.28 -23.55 -12.78
N LEU A 565 1.43 -22.76 -13.84
CA LEU A 565 0.51 -21.67 -14.17
C LEU A 565 -0.89 -22.16 -14.54
N ARG A 566 -1.00 -23.25 -15.33
CA ARG A 566 -2.29 -23.89 -15.59
C ARG A 566 -2.94 -24.36 -14.29
N ALA A 567 -2.15 -24.96 -13.42
CA ALA A 567 -2.63 -25.44 -12.13
C ALA A 567 -3.13 -24.27 -11.24
N CYS A 568 -2.44 -23.11 -11.25
CA CYS A 568 -2.93 -21.89 -10.58
C CYS A 568 -4.24 -21.40 -11.16
N LEU A 569 -4.37 -21.33 -12.48
CA LEU A 569 -5.59 -20.87 -13.15
C LEU A 569 -6.77 -21.81 -12.89
N GLU A 570 -6.51 -23.13 -12.83
CA GLU A 570 -7.52 -24.11 -12.42
C GLU A 570 -7.96 -23.91 -10.97
N ASP A 571 -7.03 -23.61 -10.05
CA ASP A 571 -7.40 -23.35 -8.66
C ASP A 571 -8.20 -22.05 -8.54
N ILE A 572 -7.78 -20.98 -9.21
CA ILE A 572 -8.50 -19.70 -9.28
C ILE A 572 -9.89 -19.91 -9.87
N SER A 573 -10.02 -20.71 -10.93
CA SER A 573 -11.33 -20.99 -11.55
C SER A 573 -12.23 -21.89 -10.71
N ARG A 574 -11.70 -22.67 -9.77
CA ARG A 574 -12.49 -23.45 -8.80
C ARG A 574 -13.04 -22.62 -7.65
N ILE A 575 -12.59 -21.39 -7.47
CA ILE A 575 -13.15 -20.50 -6.46
C ILE A 575 -14.53 -20.11 -6.96
N ASN A 576 -15.59 -20.63 -6.31
CA ASN A 576 -17.01 -20.44 -6.65
C ASN A 576 -17.36 -18.98 -7.01
N TYR A 577 -16.68 -18.04 -6.38
CA TYR A 577 -16.84 -16.61 -6.61
C TYR A 577 -16.44 -16.12 -8.01
N ILE A 578 -15.45 -16.75 -8.65
CA ILE A 578 -14.97 -16.42 -9.99
C ILE A 578 -15.79 -17.17 -11.06
N GLN A 579 -16.37 -18.33 -10.72
CA GLN A 579 -17.16 -19.14 -11.67
C GLN A 579 -18.43 -18.46 -12.17
N ILE A 580 -19.13 -17.70 -11.31
CA ILE A 580 -20.47 -17.16 -11.61
C ILE A 580 -20.43 -16.07 -12.69
N ASP A 581 -19.28 -15.43 -12.88
CA ASP A 581 -19.08 -14.33 -13.83
C ASP A 581 -18.18 -14.71 -15.02
N GLN A 582 -17.73 -15.96 -15.11
CA GLN A 582 -16.87 -16.40 -16.21
C GLN A 582 -17.65 -16.39 -17.51
N LEU A 583 -17.16 -15.59 -18.46
CA LEU A 583 -17.53 -15.78 -19.86
C LEU A 583 -17.03 -17.15 -20.36
N PRO A 584 -17.72 -17.75 -21.34
CA PRO A 584 -17.11 -18.74 -22.21
C PRO A 584 -15.81 -18.15 -22.77
N VAL A 585 -14.68 -18.81 -22.53
CA VAL A 585 -13.31 -18.34 -22.86
C VAL A 585 -13.18 -17.95 -24.34
N GLU A 586 -13.88 -18.67 -25.20
CA GLU A 586 -13.97 -18.46 -26.65
C GLU A 586 -14.59 -17.11 -27.05
N SER A 587 -15.22 -16.40 -26.09
CA SER A 587 -15.90 -15.12 -26.31
C SER A 587 -15.22 -13.92 -25.64
N SER A 588 -14.08 -14.10 -24.96
CA SER A 588 -13.36 -12.96 -24.40
C SER A 588 -12.73 -12.12 -25.53
N PRO A 589 -13.05 -10.82 -25.62
CA PRO A 589 -12.46 -9.91 -26.58
C PRO A 589 -11.04 -9.50 -26.18
N ILE A 590 -10.40 -10.15 -25.19
CA ILE A 590 -9.08 -9.77 -24.68
C ILE A 590 -8.05 -9.62 -25.79
N VAL A 591 -8.07 -10.49 -26.81
CA VAL A 591 -7.19 -10.38 -27.99
C VAL A 591 -7.39 -9.03 -28.67
N SER A 592 -8.64 -8.68 -29.02
CA SER A 592 -8.97 -7.39 -29.66
C SER A 592 -8.71 -6.18 -28.76
N ILE A 593 -8.95 -6.30 -27.44
CA ILE A 593 -8.67 -5.26 -26.46
C ILE A 593 -7.16 -5.03 -26.36
N TYR A 594 -6.37 -6.10 -26.39
CA TYR A 594 -4.93 -6.06 -26.26
C TYR A 594 -4.25 -5.54 -27.54
N GLU A 595 -4.65 -6.03 -28.71
CA GLU A 595 -4.17 -5.50 -30.00
C GLU A 595 -4.45 -4.00 -30.10
N LYS A 596 -5.66 -3.59 -29.75
CA LYS A 596 -6.00 -2.16 -29.64
C LYS A 596 -5.15 -1.43 -28.61
N PHE A 597 -4.86 -2.04 -27.45
CA PHE A 597 -3.98 -1.42 -26.46
C PHE A 597 -2.55 -1.21 -26.98
N ILE A 598 -2.02 -2.14 -27.77
CA ILE A 598 -0.73 -1.97 -28.45
C ILE A 598 -0.79 -0.77 -29.40
N ASP A 599 -1.84 -0.70 -30.23
CA ASP A 599 -1.94 0.30 -31.30
C ASP A 599 -2.30 1.71 -30.78
N THR A 600 -3.31 1.79 -29.92
CA THR A 600 -3.91 3.07 -29.49
C THR A 600 -3.56 3.44 -28.07
N THR A 601 -2.85 2.59 -27.33
CA THR A 601 -2.51 2.78 -25.91
C THR A 601 -3.70 2.94 -24.96
N SER A 602 -4.91 2.60 -25.44
CA SER A 602 -6.15 2.68 -24.66
C SER A 602 -6.69 1.28 -24.39
N PHE A 603 -7.02 1.01 -23.13
CA PHE A 603 -7.57 -0.25 -22.67
C PHE A 603 -9.03 -0.04 -22.25
N ASP A 604 -9.93 -0.94 -22.67
CA ASP A 604 -11.35 -0.81 -22.37
C ASP A 604 -11.72 -1.42 -21.02
N PHE A 605 -11.41 -0.71 -19.93
CA PHE A 605 -11.81 -1.12 -18.58
C PHE A 605 -13.34 -1.12 -18.38
N LYS A 606 -14.10 -0.42 -19.22
CA LYS A 606 -15.58 -0.41 -19.11
C LYS A 606 -16.15 -1.79 -19.40
N TYR A 607 -15.51 -2.54 -20.31
CA TYR A 607 -15.84 -3.92 -20.56
C TYR A 607 -15.76 -4.77 -19.28
N TYR A 608 -14.65 -4.68 -18.54
CA TYR A 608 -14.47 -5.44 -17.30
C TYR A 608 -15.34 -4.93 -16.14
N ASN A 609 -15.70 -3.65 -16.13
CA ASN A 609 -16.52 -3.09 -15.06
C ASN A 609 -17.96 -3.64 -15.02
N ARG A 610 -18.41 -4.41 -16.02
CA ARG A 610 -19.72 -5.08 -16.03
C ARG A 610 -19.77 -6.33 -15.15
N TYR A 611 -18.61 -6.92 -14.84
CA TYR A 611 -18.52 -8.09 -13.95
C TYR A 611 -18.64 -7.65 -12.50
N SER A 612 -19.12 -8.54 -11.64
CA SER A 612 -19.13 -8.29 -10.20
C SER A 612 -17.71 -8.04 -9.69
N LYS A 613 -16.72 -8.71 -10.30
CA LYS A 613 -15.29 -8.66 -9.97
C LYS A 613 -14.40 -8.28 -11.16
N PRO A 614 -14.32 -6.99 -11.48
CA PRO A 614 -13.59 -6.51 -12.65
C PRO A 614 -12.11 -6.86 -12.62
N TRP A 615 -11.42 -6.60 -11.49
CA TRP A 615 -9.99 -6.90 -11.34
C TRP A 615 -9.68 -8.39 -11.54
N TYR A 616 -10.36 -9.28 -10.83
CA TYR A 616 -10.11 -10.72 -10.94
C TYR A 616 -10.38 -11.25 -12.36
N THR A 617 -11.45 -10.77 -13.00
CA THR A 617 -11.78 -11.17 -14.37
C THR A 617 -10.72 -10.70 -15.37
N LEU A 618 -10.25 -9.46 -15.23
CA LEU A 618 -9.16 -8.92 -16.04
C LEU A 618 -7.87 -9.72 -15.84
N MET A 619 -7.50 -9.98 -14.59
CA MET A 619 -6.27 -10.71 -14.26
C MET A 619 -6.30 -12.13 -14.82
N TYR A 620 -7.44 -12.82 -14.73
CA TYR A 620 -7.61 -14.15 -15.30
C TYR A 620 -7.48 -14.15 -16.84
N ASP A 621 -8.22 -13.26 -17.52
CA ASP A 621 -8.18 -13.11 -18.99
C ASP A 621 -6.77 -12.78 -19.48
N LEU A 622 -6.11 -11.82 -18.82
CA LEU A 622 -4.78 -11.36 -19.18
C LEU A 622 -3.73 -12.45 -18.97
N THR A 623 -3.83 -13.20 -17.86
CA THR A 623 -2.92 -14.31 -17.59
C THR A 623 -3.05 -15.39 -18.66
N LYS A 624 -4.27 -15.79 -19.02
CA LYS A 624 -4.50 -16.76 -20.11
C LYS A 624 -3.94 -16.29 -21.44
N TYR A 625 -4.19 -15.03 -21.78
CA TYR A 625 -3.73 -14.41 -23.02
C TYR A 625 -2.19 -14.42 -23.11
N ILE A 626 -1.49 -13.92 -22.09
CA ILE A 626 -0.02 -13.86 -22.07
C ILE A 626 0.58 -15.27 -22.10
N ALA A 627 0.00 -16.20 -21.32
CA ALA A 627 0.50 -17.56 -21.22
C ALA A 627 0.18 -18.44 -22.45
N LYS A 628 -0.63 -17.95 -23.40
CA LYS A 628 -1.14 -18.69 -24.54
C LYS A 628 -1.78 -20.02 -24.11
N ILE A 629 -2.55 -19.98 -23.03
CA ILE A 629 -3.31 -21.13 -22.53
C ILE A 629 -4.69 -21.08 -23.16
N GLU A 630 -4.98 -22.07 -24.01
CA GLU A 630 -6.32 -22.28 -24.58
C GLU A 630 -7.34 -22.69 -23.51
#